data_AF-A0A957SIE1-F1
#
_entry.id   AF-A0A957SIE1-F1
#
_cell.length_a   1.000
_cell.length_b   1.000
_cell.length_c   1.000
_cell.angle_alpha   90.00
_cell.angle_beta   90.00
_cell.angle_gamma   90.00
#
_symmetry.space_group_name_H-M   'P 1'
#
loop_
_entity.id
_entity.type
_entity.pdbx_description
1 polymer ?
#
loop_
_entity_poly.entity_id
_entity_poly.type
_entity_poly.pdbx_seq_one_letter_code
_entity_poly.pdbx_strand_id
1 'polypeptide(L)'
;MGNRAILCAAGLFIALGLWGLSTVSTYALLFLSMLVVGLGAGAIEVGGNGLIVALHRQAQGRYLNLLATFHGIGSTLAPLYAAWILTAGGSWRQIFLYGAPLAVLLAVLFMLPMRGATEKGETHSFDWLVLRRTGFSSTMLLFYVGLAFYVATELGIAAWIVEYLIRQKGMVQTTASYYLAGFFAFVMVGRLVGSIFVERIGYLRSVLWAAVGALSCILVGLLSPPALAFFLPMSGFFCSIIFPTVTAAVSRRHTQNTGTILGLLFTAGGLGGTLGPAAIGVGSDAWGIQWGFALNALFCLIVIAAIGALHQLSPQQ
;
A
#
# COMPACT_ATOMS: atom_id res chain seq x y z
N MET A 1 12.91 -5.80 -23.22
CA MET A 1 12.25 -7.10 -22.89
C MET A 1 10.76 -6.87 -23.03
N GLY A 2 10.04 -7.68 -23.82
CA GLY A 2 8.59 -7.47 -23.93
C GLY A 2 7.89 -7.69 -22.58
N ASN A 3 6.81 -6.97 -22.31
CA ASN A 3 6.06 -7.03 -21.04
C ASN A 3 5.79 -8.45 -20.52
N ARG A 4 5.64 -9.45 -21.40
CA ARG A 4 5.44 -10.86 -21.03
C ARG A 4 6.63 -11.47 -20.28
N ALA A 5 7.85 -11.29 -20.77
CA ALA A 5 9.03 -11.89 -20.15
C ALA A 5 9.24 -11.33 -18.74
N ILE A 6 8.94 -10.04 -18.56
CA ILE A 6 8.99 -9.36 -17.25
C ILE A 6 7.95 -9.97 -16.31
N LEU A 7 6.70 -10.14 -16.76
CA LEU A 7 5.62 -10.72 -15.94
C LEU A 7 5.86 -12.19 -15.57
N CYS A 8 6.39 -13.01 -16.49
CA CYS A 8 6.77 -14.39 -16.19
C CYS A 8 7.91 -14.45 -15.17
N ALA A 9 8.97 -13.65 -15.35
CA ALA A 9 10.07 -13.57 -14.40
C ALA A 9 9.58 -13.12 -13.02
N ALA A 10 8.64 -12.18 -13.00
CA ALA A 10 8.05 -11.67 -11.78
C ALA A 10 7.31 -12.76 -10.98
N GLY A 11 6.47 -13.57 -11.64
CA GLY A 11 5.79 -14.71 -11.00
C GLY A 11 6.77 -15.75 -10.46
N LEU A 12 7.84 -16.05 -11.22
CA LEU A 12 8.91 -16.96 -10.78
C LEU A 12 9.67 -16.42 -9.56
N PHE A 13 9.97 -15.13 -9.53
CA PHE A 13 10.62 -14.50 -8.37
C PHE A 13 9.73 -14.58 -7.13
N ILE A 14 8.44 -14.28 -7.25
CA ILE A 14 7.51 -14.45 -6.12
C ILE A 14 7.49 -15.91 -5.65
N ALA A 15 7.38 -16.88 -6.56
CA ALA A 15 7.38 -18.30 -6.20
C ALA A 15 8.68 -18.73 -5.49
N LEU A 16 9.84 -18.33 -6.02
CA LEU A 16 11.15 -18.63 -5.44
C LEU A 16 11.30 -17.99 -4.04
N GLY A 17 10.89 -16.73 -3.89
CA GLY A 17 10.97 -16.03 -2.63
C GLY A 17 10.03 -16.60 -1.55
N LEU A 18 8.80 -16.99 -1.92
CA LEU A 18 7.87 -17.68 -1.01
C LEU A 18 8.41 -19.05 -0.59
N TRP A 19 9.00 -19.80 -1.53
CA TRP A 19 9.64 -21.06 -1.21
C TRP A 19 10.84 -20.88 -0.27
N GLY A 20 11.67 -19.86 -0.51
CA GLY A 20 12.76 -19.46 0.37
C GLY A 20 12.28 -19.17 1.79
N LEU A 21 11.27 -18.30 1.95
CA LEU A 21 10.64 -17.99 3.24
C LEU A 21 10.10 -19.22 3.99
N SER A 22 9.67 -20.24 3.27
CA SER A 22 9.16 -21.47 3.87
C SER A 22 10.23 -22.46 4.34
N THR A 23 11.44 -22.39 3.79
CA THR A 23 12.48 -23.43 3.95
C THR A 23 13.73 -22.96 4.68
N VAL A 24 14.13 -21.69 4.52
CA VAL A 24 15.35 -21.16 5.12
C VAL A 24 15.12 -20.69 6.57
N SER A 25 16.21 -20.64 7.34
CA SER A 25 16.15 -20.29 8.77
C SER A 25 17.10 -19.17 9.19
N THR A 26 18.08 -18.82 8.35
CA THR A 26 19.03 -17.73 8.65
C THR A 26 18.43 -16.39 8.27
N TYR A 27 18.60 -15.38 9.14
CA TYR A 27 18.08 -14.03 8.92
C TYR A 27 18.45 -13.44 7.55
N ALA A 28 19.72 -13.58 7.13
CA ALA A 28 20.19 -13.10 5.83
C ALA A 28 19.45 -13.74 4.65
N LEU A 29 19.13 -15.04 4.73
CA LEU A 29 18.40 -15.75 3.67
C LEU A 29 16.90 -15.41 3.67
N LEU A 30 16.31 -15.17 4.85
CA LEU A 30 14.94 -14.67 4.94
C LEU A 30 14.84 -13.27 4.32
N PHE A 31 15.78 -12.39 4.63
CA PHE A 31 15.85 -11.05 4.03
C PHE A 31 16.03 -11.13 2.51
N LEU A 32 16.94 -11.98 2.02
CA LEU A 32 17.11 -12.21 0.59
C LEU A 32 15.83 -12.74 -0.06
N SER A 33 15.12 -13.66 0.59
CA SER A 33 13.86 -14.19 0.10
C SER A 33 12.78 -13.11 0.01
N MET A 34 12.68 -12.23 1.02
CA MET A 34 11.79 -11.06 0.99
C MET A 34 12.15 -10.09 -0.14
N LEU A 35 13.44 -9.84 -0.37
CA LEU A 35 13.91 -9.01 -1.47
C LEU A 35 13.48 -9.59 -2.83
N VAL A 36 13.63 -10.90 -3.02
CA VAL A 36 13.20 -11.59 -4.25
C VAL A 36 11.68 -11.49 -4.44
N VAL A 37 10.88 -11.69 -3.37
CA VAL A 37 9.42 -11.46 -3.43
C VAL A 37 9.13 -10.01 -3.83
N GLY A 38 9.82 -9.03 -3.23
CA GLY A 38 9.63 -7.61 -3.53
C GLY A 38 9.93 -7.24 -4.98
N LEU A 39 11.02 -7.77 -5.54
CA LEU A 39 11.36 -7.58 -6.96
C LEU A 39 10.27 -8.14 -7.89
N GLY A 40 9.76 -9.33 -7.58
CA GLY A 40 8.65 -9.93 -8.32
C GLY A 40 7.35 -9.14 -8.18
N ALA A 41 6.98 -8.74 -6.97
CA ALA A 41 5.78 -7.95 -6.73
C ALA A 41 5.82 -6.61 -7.48
N GLY A 42 6.94 -5.88 -7.42
CA GLY A 42 7.10 -4.62 -8.14
C GLY A 42 7.04 -4.79 -9.66
N ALA A 43 7.62 -5.86 -10.20
CA ALA A 43 7.54 -6.16 -11.63
C ALA A 43 6.12 -6.52 -12.09
N ILE A 44 5.35 -7.28 -11.28
CA ILE A 44 3.92 -7.52 -11.54
C ILE A 44 3.12 -6.23 -11.48
N GLU A 45 3.39 -5.36 -10.50
CA GLU A 45 2.63 -4.13 -10.34
C GLU A 45 2.85 -3.16 -11.51
N VAL A 46 4.10 -2.94 -11.93
CA VAL A 46 4.43 -2.10 -13.09
C VAL A 46 3.97 -2.74 -14.40
N GLY A 47 4.33 -4.00 -14.62
CA GLY A 47 4.01 -4.71 -15.87
C GLY A 47 2.52 -4.97 -16.03
N GLY A 48 1.82 -5.31 -14.95
CA GLY A 48 0.39 -5.65 -14.95
C GLY A 48 -0.47 -4.41 -15.19
N ASN A 49 -0.20 -3.31 -14.48
CA ASN A 49 -0.88 -2.04 -14.75
C ASN A 49 -0.59 -1.53 -16.17
N GLY A 50 0.66 -1.60 -16.62
CA GLY A 50 1.06 -1.22 -17.99
C GLY A 50 0.36 -2.05 -19.07
N LEU A 51 0.19 -3.35 -18.83
CA LEU A 51 -0.51 -4.25 -19.74
C LEU A 51 -2.00 -3.90 -19.87
N ILE A 52 -2.69 -3.59 -18.77
CA ILE A 52 -4.10 -3.16 -18.81
C ILE A 52 -4.25 -1.88 -19.64
N VAL A 53 -3.36 -0.91 -19.44
CA VAL A 53 -3.35 0.35 -20.20
C VAL A 53 -3.12 0.11 -21.70
N ALA A 54 -2.23 -0.83 -22.05
CA ALA A 54 -1.95 -1.20 -23.43
C ALA A 54 -3.13 -1.93 -24.10
N LEU A 55 -3.77 -2.87 -23.41
CA LEU A 55 -4.87 -3.69 -23.94
C LEU A 55 -6.21 -2.94 -24.01
N HIS A 56 -6.47 -2.03 -23.06
CA HIS A 56 -7.77 -1.38 -22.90
C HIS A 56 -7.69 0.14 -23.01
N ARG A 57 -7.12 0.65 -24.11
CA ARG A 57 -6.90 2.10 -24.33
C ARG A 57 -8.14 2.98 -24.14
N GLN A 58 -9.32 2.50 -24.51
CA GLN A 58 -10.58 3.27 -24.41
C GLN A 58 -11.28 3.14 -23.05
N ALA A 59 -10.88 2.18 -22.21
CA ALA A 59 -11.55 1.86 -20.95
C ALA A 59 -10.56 1.65 -19.78
N GLN A 60 -9.38 2.27 -19.85
CA GLN A 60 -8.27 2.06 -18.91
C GLN A 60 -8.72 2.18 -17.45
N GLY A 61 -9.44 3.26 -17.12
CA GLY A 61 -9.94 3.49 -15.76
C GLY A 61 -10.86 2.37 -15.23
N ARG A 62 -11.72 1.79 -16.08
CA ARG A 62 -12.61 0.68 -15.68
C ARG A 62 -11.79 -0.56 -15.29
N TYR A 63 -10.83 -0.94 -16.11
CA TYR A 63 -10.04 -2.16 -15.88
C TYR A 63 -8.99 -1.98 -14.77
N LEU A 64 -8.43 -0.78 -14.62
CA LEU A 64 -7.56 -0.45 -13.48
C LEU A 64 -8.34 -0.47 -12.16
N ASN A 65 -9.57 0.05 -12.14
CA ASN A 65 -10.45 -0.04 -10.97
C ASN A 65 -10.81 -1.49 -10.64
N LEU A 66 -11.10 -2.32 -11.66
CA LEU A 66 -11.35 -3.75 -11.45
C LEU A 66 -10.13 -4.46 -10.86
N LEU A 67 -8.91 -4.15 -11.32
CA LEU A 67 -7.69 -4.69 -10.76
C LEU A 67 -7.53 -4.29 -9.28
N ALA A 68 -7.80 -3.02 -8.94
CA ALA A 68 -7.77 -2.55 -7.57
C ALA A 68 -8.81 -3.25 -6.67
N THR A 69 -9.98 -3.63 -7.22
CA THR A 69 -10.96 -4.45 -6.51
C THR A 69 -10.40 -5.84 -6.17
N PHE A 70 -9.78 -6.53 -7.14
CA PHE A 70 -9.14 -7.83 -6.88
C PHE A 70 -8.00 -7.75 -5.87
N HIS A 71 -7.21 -6.67 -5.91
CA HIS A 71 -6.22 -6.39 -4.88
C HIS A 71 -6.89 -6.29 -3.49
N GLY A 72 -7.96 -5.50 -3.34
CA GLY A 72 -8.70 -5.38 -2.08
C GLY A 72 -9.26 -6.70 -1.56
N ILE A 73 -9.80 -7.54 -2.44
CA ILE A 73 -10.27 -8.90 -2.10
C ILE A 73 -9.09 -9.74 -1.59
N GLY A 74 -7.96 -9.75 -2.31
CA GLY A 74 -6.76 -10.48 -1.92
C GLY A 74 -6.22 -10.04 -0.56
N SER A 75 -6.07 -8.73 -0.33
CA SER A 75 -5.60 -8.18 0.94
C SER A 75 -6.54 -8.47 2.11
N THR A 76 -7.85 -8.63 1.85
CA THR A 76 -8.83 -9.01 2.87
C THR A 76 -8.77 -10.51 3.18
N LEU A 77 -8.62 -11.36 2.16
CA LEU A 77 -8.58 -12.82 2.31
C LEU A 77 -7.24 -13.33 2.86
N ALA A 78 -6.12 -12.67 2.56
CA ALA A 78 -4.80 -13.14 2.97
C ALA A 78 -4.63 -13.27 4.51
N PRO A 79 -5.05 -12.30 5.35
CA PRO A 79 -5.04 -12.47 6.80
C PRO A 79 -5.95 -13.61 7.30
N LEU A 80 -7.09 -13.85 6.63
CA LEU A 80 -8.00 -14.94 6.99
C LEU A 80 -7.37 -16.31 6.70
N TYR A 81 -6.73 -16.41 5.54
CA TYR A 81 -5.96 -17.58 5.14
C TYR A 81 -4.80 -17.86 6.12
N ALA A 82 -4.04 -16.81 6.50
CA ALA A 82 -2.98 -16.92 7.50
C ALA A 82 -3.54 -17.38 8.86
N ALA A 83 -4.65 -16.79 9.30
CA ALA A 83 -5.31 -17.15 10.56
C ALA A 83 -5.74 -18.63 10.57
N TRP A 84 -6.33 -19.10 9.48
CA TRP A 84 -6.78 -20.48 9.34
C TRP A 84 -5.62 -21.48 9.53
N ILE A 85 -4.48 -21.24 8.88
CA ILE A 85 -3.29 -22.10 9.02
C ILE A 85 -2.76 -22.08 10.47
N LEU A 86 -2.56 -20.89 11.04
CA LEU A 86 -1.97 -20.76 12.38
C LEU A 86 -2.86 -21.37 13.46
N THR A 87 -4.17 -21.31 13.29
CA THR A 87 -5.13 -21.78 14.30
C THR A 87 -5.43 -23.27 14.18
N ALA A 88 -5.16 -23.86 13.00
CA ALA A 88 -5.08 -25.31 12.82
C ALA A 88 -3.79 -25.93 13.40
N GLY A 89 -2.95 -25.15 14.10
CA GLY A 89 -1.66 -25.60 14.64
C GLY A 89 -0.52 -25.57 13.62
N GLY A 90 -0.75 -24.96 12.45
CA GLY A 90 0.26 -24.81 11.42
C GLY A 90 1.34 -23.78 11.77
N SER A 91 2.52 -23.94 11.17
CA SER A 91 3.61 -22.98 11.26
C SER A 91 3.39 -21.82 10.30
N TRP A 92 3.87 -20.62 10.65
CA TRP A 92 3.89 -19.47 9.73
C TRP A 92 4.58 -19.76 8.39
N ARG A 93 5.53 -20.71 8.37
CA ARG A 93 6.20 -21.17 7.14
C ARG A 93 5.23 -21.79 6.13
N GLN A 94 4.19 -22.46 6.61
CA GLN A 94 3.19 -23.10 5.76
C GLN A 94 2.32 -22.07 5.01
N ILE A 95 2.15 -20.86 5.57
CA ILE A 95 1.46 -19.75 4.90
C ILE A 95 2.14 -19.45 3.56
N PHE A 96 3.48 -19.36 3.57
CA PHE A 96 4.28 -19.11 2.38
C PHE A 96 4.36 -20.34 1.46
N LEU A 97 4.53 -21.53 2.04
CA LEU A 97 4.61 -22.79 1.28
C LEU A 97 3.36 -23.04 0.45
N TYR A 98 2.16 -22.96 1.05
CA TYR A 98 0.90 -23.21 0.36
C TYR A 98 0.48 -22.03 -0.53
N GLY A 99 1.08 -20.85 -0.36
CA GLY A 99 0.93 -19.72 -1.27
C GLY A 99 1.78 -19.83 -2.55
N ALA A 100 2.90 -20.55 -2.52
CA ALA A 100 3.83 -20.66 -3.65
C ALA A 100 3.18 -21.26 -4.94
N PRO A 101 2.30 -22.29 -4.87
CA PRO A 101 1.60 -22.80 -6.06
C PRO A 101 0.76 -21.75 -6.78
N LEU A 102 0.16 -20.79 -6.06
CA LEU A 102 -0.60 -19.71 -6.67
C LEU A 102 0.32 -18.75 -7.46
N ALA A 103 1.52 -18.47 -6.94
CA ALA A 103 2.51 -17.67 -7.65
C ALA A 103 3.04 -18.39 -8.92
N VAL A 104 3.22 -19.71 -8.84
CA VAL A 104 3.57 -20.54 -10.02
C VAL A 104 2.45 -20.52 -11.05
N LEU A 105 1.19 -20.67 -10.62
CA LEU A 105 0.02 -20.57 -11.51
C LEU A 105 -0.02 -19.22 -12.22
N LEU A 106 0.20 -18.12 -11.50
CA LEU A 106 0.30 -16.78 -12.10
C LEU A 106 1.41 -16.71 -13.16
N ALA A 107 2.60 -17.24 -12.86
CA ALA A 107 3.70 -17.27 -13.83
C ALA A 107 3.32 -18.05 -15.11
N VAL A 108 2.66 -19.20 -14.96
CA VAL A 108 2.18 -20.01 -16.09
C VAL A 108 1.11 -19.28 -16.90
N LEU A 109 0.17 -18.58 -16.25
CA LEU A 109 -0.86 -17.79 -16.93
C LEU A 109 -0.26 -16.68 -17.79
N PHE A 110 0.81 -16.02 -17.35
CA PHE A 110 1.51 -15.01 -18.14
C PHE A 110 2.33 -15.57 -19.30
N MET A 111 2.63 -16.88 -19.31
CA MET A 111 3.25 -17.56 -20.45
C MET A 111 2.26 -17.80 -21.59
N LEU A 112 0.95 -17.79 -21.31
CA LEU A 112 -0.09 -17.98 -22.33
C LEU A 112 -0.14 -16.79 -23.32
N PRO A 113 -0.43 -17.04 -24.61
CA PRO A 113 -0.43 -16.00 -25.62
C PRO A 113 -1.53 -14.95 -25.39
N MET A 114 -1.13 -13.73 -25.03
CA MET A 114 -2.05 -12.59 -24.85
C MET A 114 -2.28 -11.81 -26.15
N ARG A 115 -3.50 -11.79 -26.68
CA ARG A 115 -3.84 -11.03 -27.89
C ARG A 115 -3.84 -9.52 -27.61
N GLY A 116 -3.18 -8.71 -28.46
CA GLY A 116 -3.39 -7.26 -28.53
C GLY A 116 -2.34 -6.33 -27.90
N ALA A 117 -1.26 -6.85 -27.30
CA ALA A 117 -0.24 -6.00 -26.67
C ALA A 117 0.84 -5.56 -27.69
N THR A 118 0.59 -4.48 -28.45
CA THR A 118 1.64 -3.78 -29.20
C THR A 118 2.11 -2.55 -28.41
N GLU A 119 3.35 -2.60 -27.93
CA GLU A 119 4.03 -1.48 -27.26
C GLU A 119 4.41 -0.39 -28.29
N LYS A 120 3.75 0.76 -28.20
CA LYS A 120 4.29 2.03 -28.69
C LYS A 120 4.17 3.02 -27.54
N GLY A 121 5.25 3.14 -26.76
CA GLY A 121 5.41 4.21 -25.78
C GLY A 121 6.00 5.42 -26.48
N GLU A 122 5.32 6.56 -26.40
CA GLU A 122 5.89 7.84 -26.81
C GLU A 122 7.00 8.22 -25.83
N THR A 123 8.23 8.28 -26.34
CA THR A 123 9.38 8.81 -25.59
C THR A 123 9.28 10.33 -25.55
N HIS A 124 8.73 10.87 -24.47
CA HIS A 124 8.93 12.29 -24.17
C HIS A 124 10.40 12.53 -23.83
N SER A 125 10.97 13.59 -24.39
CA SER A 125 12.33 14.05 -24.04
C SER A 125 12.38 14.44 -22.57
N PHE A 126 13.24 13.77 -21.80
CA PHE A 126 13.47 14.06 -20.39
C PHE A 126 14.20 15.39 -20.23
N ASP A 127 13.59 16.34 -19.51
CA ASP A 127 14.24 17.62 -19.15
C ASP A 127 14.54 17.67 -17.64
N TRP A 128 15.83 17.54 -17.30
CA TRP A 128 16.32 17.56 -15.92
C TRP A 128 16.13 18.92 -15.23
N LEU A 129 16.27 20.02 -15.97
CA LEU A 129 16.22 21.37 -15.39
C LEU A 129 14.79 21.72 -14.98
N VAL A 130 13.83 21.35 -15.82
CA VAL A 130 12.40 21.48 -15.52
C VAL A 130 12.01 20.56 -14.37
N LEU A 131 12.47 19.30 -14.37
CA LEU A 131 12.22 18.37 -13.26
C LEU A 131 12.75 18.90 -11.92
N ARG A 132 13.95 19.49 -11.89
CA ARG A 132 14.51 20.05 -10.66
C ARG A 132 13.65 21.18 -10.12
N ARG A 133 13.10 22.03 -10.99
CA ARG A 133 12.24 23.16 -10.57
C ARG A 133 10.84 22.71 -10.16
N THR A 134 10.23 21.78 -10.91
CA THR A 134 8.84 21.36 -10.66
C THR A 134 8.76 20.26 -9.61
N GLY A 135 9.58 19.21 -9.75
CA GLY A 135 9.58 18.00 -8.92
C GLY A 135 10.19 18.16 -7.53
N PHE A 136 11.04 19.16 -7.30
CA PHE A 136 11.63 19.46 -5.97
C PHE A 136 11.20 20.83 -5.42
N SER A 137 10.09 21.38 -5.92
CA SER A 137 9.46 22.55 -5.33
C SER A 137 8.95 22.22 -3.91
N SER A 138 8.87 23.22 -3.03
CA SER A 138 8.35 23.03 -1.65
C SER A 138 6.96 22.38 -1.64
N THR A 139 6.12 22.72 -2.62
CA THR A 139 4.80 22.10 -2.82
C THR A 139 4.91 20.60 -3.12
N MET A 140 5.79 20.18 -4.04
CA MET A 140 5.96 18.76 -4.34
C MET A 140 6.57 17.98 -3.18
N LEU A 141 7.51 18.58 -2.44
CA LEU A 141 8.06 17.96 -1.23
C LEU A 141 6.98 17.69 -0.19
N LEU A 142 6.01 18.58 -0.01
CA LEU A 142 4.87 18.36 0.89
C LEU A 142 3.97 17.21 0.42
N PHE A 143 3.77 17.04 -0.90
CA PHE A 143 3.07 15.86 -1.43
C PHE A 143 3.85 14.57 -1.17
N TYR A 144 5.18 14.57 -1.34
CA TYR A 144 6.02 13.41 -1.07
C TYR A 144 6.01 13.03 0.41
N VAL A 145 6.13 14.02 1.31
CA VAL A 145 6.03 13.81 2.76
C VAL A 145 4.64 13.30 3.14
N GLY A 146 3.58 13.95 2.63
CA GLY A 146 2.21 13.55 2.89
C GLY A 146 1.92 12.11 2.45
N LEU A 147 2.38 11.72 1.25
CA LEU A 147 2.20 10.34 0.79
C LEU A 147 3.07 9.35 1.57
N ALA A 148 4.34 9.68 1.83
CA ALA A 148 5.24 8.81 2.57
C ALA A 148 4.68 8.46 3.96
N PHE A 149 4.27 9.47 4.73
CA PHE A 149 3.71 9.22 6.07
C PHE A 149 2.32 8.59 6.04
N TYR A 150 1.53 8.82 4.99
CA TYR A 150 0.31 8.06 4.78
C TYR A 150 0.60 6.56 4.59
N VAL A 151 1.53 6.20 3.70
CA VAL A 151 1.87 4.79 3.45
C VAL A 151 2.50 4.18 4.70
N ALA A 152 3.29 4.96 5.46
CA ALA A 152 3.81 4.56 6.76
C ALA A 152 2.69 4.22 7.76
N THR A 153 1.60 5.00 7.81
CA THR A 153 0.41 4.67 8.61
C THR A 153 -0.28 3.40 8.10
N GLU A 154 -0.59 3.33 6.81
CA GLU A 154 -1.37 2.21 6.24
C GLU A 154 -0.65 0.87 6.45
N LEU A 155 0.62 0.79 6.05
CA LEU A 155 1.42 -0.42 6.22
C LEU A 155 1.87 -0.62 7.66
N GLY A 156 2.03 0.46 8.44
CA GLY A 156 2.33 0.38 9.87
C GLY A 156 1.20 -0.29 10.65
N ILE A 157 -0.04 0.07 10.38
CA ILE A 157 -1.22 -0.60 10.93
C ILE A 157 -1.27 -2.04 10.42
N ALA A 158 -1.17 -2.26 9.10
CA ALA A 158 -1.29 -3.60 8.53
C ALA A 158 -0.25 -4.59 9.09
N ALA A 159 0.98 -4.13 9.31
CA ALA A 159 2.06 -4.96 9.83
C ALA A 159 1.92 -5.29 11.32
N TRP A 160 1.42 -4.35 12.13
CA TRP A 160 1.49 -4.46 13.59
C TRP A 160 0.15 -4.62 14.32
N ILE A 161 -0.99 -4.41 13.66
CA ILE A 161 -2.31 -4.45 14.31
C ILE A 161 -2.58 -5.80 14.97
N VAL A 162 -2.17 -6.92 14.36
CA VAL A 162 -2.39 -8.26 14.91
C VAL A 162 -1.63 -8.44 16.22
N GLU A 163 -0.32 -8.16 16.20
CA GLU A 163 0.54 -8.29 17.38
C GLU A 163 0.11 -7.32 18.50
N TYR A 164 -0.27 -6.09 18.12
CA TYR A 164 -0.79 -5.10 19.06
C TYR A 164 -2.05 -5.59 19.77
N LEU A 165 -3.02 -6.13 19.04
CA LEU A 165 -4.27 -6.62 19.62
C LEU A 165 -4.05 -7.83 20.53
N ILE A 166 -3.12 -8.71 20.19
CA ILE A 166 -2.77 -9.87 21.04
C ILE A 166 -2.11 -9.38 22.32
N ARG A 167 -1.03 -8.58 22.21
CA ARG A 167 -0.22 -8.20 23.37
C ARG A 167 -0.86 -7.14 24.27
N GLN A 168 -1.58 -6.17 23.71
CA GLN A 168 -2.12 -5.03 24.48
C GLN A 168 -3.61 -5.14 24.74
N LYS A 169 -4.37 -5.82 23.88
CA LYS A 169 -5.82 -6.00 24.05
C LYS A 169 -6.22 -7.41 24.48
N GLY A 170 -5.25 -8.32 24.65
CA GLY A 170 -5.48 -9.69 25.13
C GLY A 170 -6.30 -10.55 24.17
N MET A 171 -6.32 -10.19 22.88
CA MET A 171 -7.09 -10.94 21.88
C MET A 171 -6.38 -12.22 21.45
N VAL A 172 -7.15 -13.22 21.05
CA VAL A 172 -6.61 -14.43 20.41
C VAL A 172 -6.24 -14.17 18.94
N GLN A 173 -5.32 -14.97 18.41
CA GLN A 173 -4.79 -14.85 17.03
C GLN A 173 -5.89 -14.77 15.95
N THR A 174 -6.95 -15.59 16.06
CA THR A 174 -8.10 -15.58 15.13
C THR A 174 -8.74 -14.20 15.08
N THR A 175 -9.15 -13.69 16.24
CA THR A 175 -9.83 -12.39 16.37
C THR A 175 -8.94 -11.26 15.87
N ALA A 176 -7.66 -11.23 16.27
CA ALA A 176 -6.73 -10.21 15.81
C ALA A 176 -6.53 -10.23 14.27
N SER A 177 -6.52 -11.42 13.66
CA SER A 177 -6.42 -11.56 12.20
C SER A 177 -7.70 -11.14 11.48
N TYR A 178 -8.88 -11.33 12.08
CA TYR A 178 -10.14 -10.76 11.58
C TYR A 178 -10.14 -9.23 11.57
N TYR A 179 -9.48 -8.60 12.55
CA TYR A 179 -9.31 -7.15 12.56
C TYR A 179 -8.40 -6.69 11.41
N LEU A 180 -7.30 -7.39 11.13
CA LEU A 180 -6.46 -7.08 9.97
C LEU A 180 -7.23 -7.26 8.64
N ALA A 181 -8.00 -8.33 8.49
CA ALA A 181 -8.88 -8.51 7.34
C ALA A 181 -9.91 -7.37 7.24
N GLY A 182 -10.53 -7.01 8.37
CA GLY A 182 -11.46 -5.90 8.48
C GLY A 182 -10.85 -4.57 8.06
N PHE A 183 -9.59 -4.30 8.40
CA PHE A 183 -8.86 -3.11 7.96
C PHE A 183 -8.82 -3.01 6.43
N PHE A 184 -8.41 -4.08 5.75
CA PHE A 184 -8.39 -4.10 4.28
C PHE A 184 -9.78 -4.11 3.64
N ALA A 185 -10.77 -4.73 4.28
CA ALA A 185 -12.16 -4.65 3.85
C ALA A 185 -12.66 -3.19 3.90
N PHE A 186 -12.35 -2.46 4.98
CA PHE A 186 -12.65 -1.04 5.09
C PHE A 186 -11.88 -0.19 4.08
N VAL A 187 -10.62 -0.50 3.79
CA VAL A 187 -9.87 0.14 2.70
C VAL A 187 -10.60 -0.05 1.36
N MET A 188 -11.05 -1.27 1.07
CA MET A 188 -11.79 -1.57 -0.16
C MET A 188 -13.11 -0.79 -0.25
N VAL A 189 -13.93 -0.83 0.82
CA VAL A 189 -15.21 -0.10 0.88
C VAL A 189 -15.00 1.40 0.82
N GLY A 190 -13.99 1.92 1.52
CA GLY A 190 -13.65 3.34 1.53
C GLY A 190 -13.24 3.85 0.15
N ARG A 191 -12.49 3.05 -0.65
CA ARG A 191 -12.17 3.41 -2.04
C ARG A 191 -13.41 3.54 -2.90
N LEU A 192 -14.37 2.62 -2.77
CA LEU A 192 -15.63 2.65 -3.52
C LEU A 192 -16.45 3.89 -3.15
N VAL A 193 -16.66 4.12 -1.85
CA VAL A 193 -17.50 5.22 -1.35
C VAL A 193 -16.83 6.56 -1.57
N GLY A 194 -15.56 6.71 -1.17
CA GLY A 194 -14.84 7.97 -1.19
C GLY A 194 -14.57 8.51 -2.59
N SER A 195 -14.48 7.64 -3.61
CA SER A 195 -14.36 8.08 -5.02
C SER A 195 -15.48 9.02 -5.48
N ILE A 196 -16.68 8.89 -4.89
CA ILE A 196 -17.86 9.72 -5.22
C ILE A 196 -17.74 11.12 -4.61
N PHE A 197 -17.10 11.23 -3.43
CA PHE A 197 -17.03 12.47 -2.66
C PHE A 197 -15.84 13.34 -3.03
N VAL A 198 -14.72 12.73 -3.44
CA VAL A 198 -13.46 13.44 -3.72
C VAL A 198 -13.64 14.55 -4.76
N GLU A 199 -14.37 14.29 -5.85
CA GLU A 199 -14.59 15.29 -6.89
C GLU A 199 -15.47 16.47 -6.45
N ARG A 200 -16.35 16.27 -5.45
CA ARG A 200 -17.26 17.32 -4.94
C ARG A 200 -16.60 18.22 -3.90
N ILE A 201 -15.76 17.64 -3.04
CA ILE A 201 -15.19 18.33 -1.87
C ILE A 201 -13.85 19.00 -2.21
N GLY A 202 -13.15 18.52 -3.25
CA GLY A 202 -11.80 18.94 -3.62
C GLY A 202 -10.74 17.99 -3.06
N TYR A 203 -9.60 17.89 -3.73
CA TYR A 203 -8.60 16.86 -3.48
C TYR A 203 -7.94 17.04 -2.10
N LEU A 204 -7.39 18.23 -1.82
CA LEU A 204 -6.66 18.48 -0.57
C LEU A 204 -7.57 18.40 0.66
N ARG A 205 -8.80 18.92 0.54
CA ARG A 205 -9.80 18.84 1.60
C ARG A 205 -10.21 17.40 1.89
N SER A 206 -10.43 16.59 0.86
CA SER A 206 -10.77 15.17 1.02
C SER A 206 -9.66 14.42 1.75
N VAL A 207 -8.39 14.69 1.41
CA VAL A 207 -7.24 14.09 2.10
C VAL A 207 -7.16 14.54 3.56
N LEU A 208 -7.41 15.82 3.86
CA LEU A 208 -7.43 16.31 5.25
C LEU A 208 -8.51 15.62 6.09
N TRP A 209 -9.74 15.55 5.58
CA TRP A 209 -10.83 14.87 6.27
C TRP A 209 -10.53 13.39 6.51
N ALA A 210 -9.98 12.72 5.50
CA ALA A 210 -9.51 11.34 5.64
C ALA A 210 -8.41 11.20 6.70
N ALA A 211 -7.39 12.06 6.69
CA ALA A 211 -6.29 11.98 7.64
C ALA A 211 -6.76 12.25 9.09
N VAL A 212 -7.67 13.22 9.28
CA VAL A 212 -8.30 13.48 10.58
C VAL A 212 -9.15 12.29 11.03
N GLY A 213 -10.01 11.74 10.14
CA GLY A 213 -10.84 10.59 10.46
C GLY A 213 -10.02 9.33 10.82
N ALA A 214 -8.94 9.07 10.07
CA ALA A 214 -7.99 8.00 10.38
C ALA A 214 -7.34 8.21 11.74
N LEU A 215 -6.84 9.42 12.03
CA LEU A 215 -6.24 9.77 13.31
C LEU A 215 -7.24 9.56 14.48
N SER A 216 -8.47 10.05 14.35
CA SER A 216 -9.51 9.86 15.37
C SER A 216 -9.77 8.38 15.65
N CYS A 217 -9.89 7.56 14.60
CA CYS A 217 -10.07 6.12 14.72
C CYS A 217 -8.89 5.44 15.42
N ILE A 218 -7.66 5.81 15.04
CA ILE A 218 -6.43 5.29 15.65
C ILE A 218 -6.36 5.65 17.14
N LEU A 219 -6.62 6.92 17.50
CA LEU A 219 -6.60 7.38 18.88
C LEU A 219 -7.65 6.68 19.74
N VAL A 220 -8.88 6.54 19.23
CA VAL A 220 -9.94 5.79 19.93
C VAL A 220 -9.50 4.34 20.13
N GLY A 221 -9.01 3.66 19.10
CA GLY A 221 -8.57 2.27 19.21
C GLY A 221 -7.38 2.06 20.15
N LEU A 222 -6.44 3.01 20.19
CA LEU A 222 -5.26 2.98 21.06
C LEU A 222 -5.63 3.17 22.53
N LEU A 223 -6.40 4.22 22.85
CA LEU A 223 -6.64 4.69 24.20
C LEU A 223 -7.81 3.98 24.89
N SER A 224 -8.66 3.30 24.12
CA SER A 224 -9.89 2.71 24.66
C SER A 224 -9.74 1.23 25.07
N PRO A 225 -10.69 0.68 25.85
CA PRO A 225 -10.75 -0.75 26.15
C PRO A 225 -10.90 -1.62 24.90
N PRO A 226 -10.64 -2.95 24.99
CA PRO A 226 -10.74 -3.88 23.85
C PRO A 226 -12.06 -3.81 23.06
N ALA A 227 -13.17 -3.47 23.72
CA ALA A 227 -14.48 -3.30 23.08
C ALA A 227 -14.51 -2.23 21.97
N LEU A 228 -13.63 -1.22 22.04
CA LEU A 228 -13.52 -0.15 21.05
C LEU A 228 -12.32 -0.32 20.11
N ALA A 229 -11.64 -1.47 20.15
CA ALA A 229 -10.53 -1.75 19.24
C ALA A 229 -10.96 -1.76 17.77
N PHE A 230 -12.26 -1.92 17.47
CA PHE A 230 -12.82 -1.91 16.12
C PHE A 230 -12.57 -0.61 15.35
N PHE A 231 -12.30 0.49 16.07
CA PHE A 231 -11.88 1.72 15.41
C PHE A 231 -10.52 1.58 14.70
N LEU A 232 -9.64 0.65 15.11
CA LEU A 232 -8.37 0.40 14.41
C LEU A 232 -8.58 -0.06 12.96
N PRO A 233 -9.37 -1.11 12.65
CA PRO A 233 -9.67 -1.46 11.27
C PRO A 233 -10.50 -0.41 10.54
N MET A 234 -11.40 0.29 11.24
CA MET A 234 -12.19 1.38 10.64
C MET A 234 -11.32 2.53 10.13
N SER A 235 -10.12 2.74 10.69
CA SER A 235 -9.16 3.73 10.16
C SER A 235 -8.80 3.47 8.69
N GLY A 236 -8.82 2.21 8.25
CA GLY A 236 -8.62 1.80 6.86
C GLY A 236 -9.62 2.45 5.89
N PHE A 237 -10.86 2.67 6.32
CA PHE A 237 -11.89 3.34 5.50
C PHE A 237 -11.46 4.77 5.14
N PHE A 238 -10.88 5.49 6.10
CA PHE A 238 -10.41 6.85 5.88
C PHE A 238 -9.09 6.88 5.11
N CYS A 239 -8.14 6.01 5.46
CA CYS A 239 -6.88 5.86 4.74
C CYS A 239 -7.08 5.59 3.24
N SER A 240 -8.13 4.82 2.91
CA SER A 240 -8.43 4.30 1.57
C SER A 240 -8.30 5.28 0.40
N ILE A 241 -8.67 6.55 0.61
CA ILE A 241 -8.74 7.57 -0.45
C ILE A 241 -7.50 8.45 -0.53
N ILE A 242 -6.62 8.41 0.47
CA ILE A 242 -5.49 9.36 0.54
C ILE A 242 -4.53 9.12 -0.63
N PHE A 243 -4.10 7.88 -0.87
CA PHE A 243 -3.20 7.55 -1.98
C PHE A 243 -3.75 8.00 -3.35
N PRO A 244 -4.92 7.53 -3.83
CA PRO A 244 -5.40 7.90 -5.15
C PRO A 244 -5.70 9.40 -5.27
N THR A 245 -6.14 10.06 -4.20
CA THR A 245 -6.45 11.50 -4.21
C THR A 245 -5.17 12.33 -4.31
N VAL A 246 -4.11 11.97 -3.58
CA VAL A 246 -2.80 12.64 -3.68
C VAL A 246 -2.19 12.42 -5.08
N THR A 247 -2.24 11.19 -5.60
CA THR A 247 -1.77 10.89 -6.96
C THR A 247 -2.51 11.72 -8.01
N ALA A 248 -3.84 11.83 -7.91
CA ALA A 248 -4.64 12.64 -8.81
C ALA A 248 -4.33 14.15 -8.68
N ALA A 249 -4.16 14.64 -7.45
CA ALA A 249 -3.79 16.04 -7.19
C ALA A 249 -2.44 16.40 -7.83
N VAL A 250 -1.44 15.52 -7.73
CA VAL A 250 -0.13 15.70 -8.37
C VAL A 250 -0.25 15.63 -9.89
N SER A 251 -0.96 14.64 -10.43
CA SER A 251 -1.13 14.46 -11.88
C SER A 251 -1.83 15.64 -12.57
N ARG A 252 -2.80 16.29 -11.90
CA ARG A 252 -3.52 17.45 -12.45
C ARG A 252 -2.68 18.72 -12.54
N ARG A 253 -1.49 18.77 -11.95
CA ARG A 253 -0.62 19.96 -12.02
C ARG A 253 0.09 20.10 -13.38
N HIS A 254 -0.20 19.22 -14.34
CA HIS A 254 0.20 19.29 -15.76
C HIS A 254 1.65 19.76 -15.99
N THR A 255 2.59 19.17 -15.25
CA THR A 255 4.01 19.47 -15.40
C THR A 255 4.61 18.66 -16.56
N GLN A 256 5.50 19.27 -17.35
CA GLN A 256 6.47 18.51 -18.12
C GLN A 256 7.17 17.52 -17.17
N ASN A 257 7.31 16.25 -17.58
CA ASN A 257 7.78 15.11 -16.76
C ASN A 257 6.82 14.56 -15.69
N THR A 258 5.49 14.65 -15.89
CA THR A 258 4.49 14.07 -14.94
C THR A 258 4.79 12.61 -14.54
N GLY A 259 5.22 11.76 -15.50
CA GLY A 259 5.59 10.38 -15.21
C GLY A 259 6.74 10.25 -14.20
N THR A 260 7.78 11.08 -14.31
CA THR A 260 8.91 11.08 -13.38
C THR A 260 8.50 11.58 -11.99
N ILE A 261 7.67 12.63 -11.92
CA ILE A 261 7.18 13.17 -10.65
C ILE A 261 6.32 12.14 -9.91
N LEU A 262 5.44 11.43 -10.63
CA LEU A 262 4.68 10.31 -10.05
C LEU A 262 5.62 9.18 -9.60
N GLY A 263 6.70 8.91 -10.34
CA GLY A 263 7.75 7.99 -9.91
C GLY A 263 8.41 8.39 -8.59
N LEU A 264 8.79 9.67 -8.43
CA LEU A 264 9.32 10.20 -7.16
C LEU A 264 8.29 10.11 -6.02
N LEU A 265 7.03 10.42 -6.32
CA LEU A 265 5.92 10.33 -5.37
C LEU A 265 5.76 8.89 -4.86
N PHE A 266 5.69 7.90 -5.75
CA PHE A 266 5.59 6.49 -5.37
C PHE A 266 6.84 5.98 -4.67
N THR A 267 8.03 6.50 -5.01
CA THR A 267 9.27 6.20 -4.31
C THR A 267 9.20 6.68 -2.86
N ALA A 268 8.72 7.91 -2.63
CA ALA A 268 8.49 8.43 -1.28
C ALA A 268 7.47 7.58 -0.51
N GLY A 269 6.38 7.17 -1.17
CA GLY A 269 5.40 6.21 -0.61
C GLY A 269 6.04 4.88 -0.20
N GLY A 270 6.84 4.26 -1.07
CA GLY A 270 7.55 3.01 -0.79
C GLY A 270 8.55 3.12 0.36
N LEU A 271 9.28 4.23 0.45
CA LEU A 271 10.16 4.53 1.60
C LEU A 271 9.35 4.63 2.89
N GLY A 272 8.22 5.34 2.88
CA GLY A 272 7.31 5.41 4.03
C GLY A 272 6.78 4.03 4.44
N GLY A 273 6.39 3.21 3.47
CA GLY A 273 5.92 1.84 3.69
C GLY A 273 6.98 0.87 4.23
N THR A 274 8.25 1.16 3.99
CA THR A 274 9.38 0.35 4.49
C THR A 274 9.84 0.84 5.86
N LEU A 275 10.06 2.15 5.99
CA LEU A 275 10.59 2.78 7.20
C LEU A 275 9.53 2.91 8.31
N GLY A 276 8.26 3.07 7.97
CA GLY A 276 7.15 3.22 8.92
C GLY A 276 7.00 1.99 9.82
N PRO A 277 6.73 0.79 9.27
CA PRO A 277 6.69 -0.44 10.06
C PRO A 277 7.99 -0.74 10.81
N ALA A 278 9.15 -0.42 10.22
CA ALA A 278 10.44 -0.58 10.89
C ALA A 278 10.58 0.35 12.11
N ALA A 279 10.16 1.61 11.99
CA ALA A 279 10.14 2.56 13.10
C ALA A 279 9.19 2.12 14.22
N ILE A 280 8.02 1.55 13.86
CA ILE A 280 7.09 0.94 14.83
C ILE A 280 7.74 -0.24 15.54
N GLY A 281 8.49 -1.09 14.83
CA GLY A 281 9.23 -2.21 15.43
C GLY A 281 10.27 -1.74 16.44
N VAL A 282 11.17 -0.85 16.02
CA VAL A 282 12.19 -0.28 16.91
C VAL A 282 11.56 0.43 18.12
N GLY A 283 10.48 1.19 17.90
CA GLY A 283 9.75 1.84 18.99
C GLY A 283 9.06 0.85 19.92
N SER A 284 8.59 -0.28 19.41
CA SER A 284 7.98 -1.36 20.19
C SER A 284 9.01 -2.06 21.08
N ASP A 285 10.23 -2.27 20.58
CA ASP A 285 11.32 -2.86 21.36
C ASP A 285 11.83 -1.90 22.45
N ALA A 286 11.89 -0.60 22.14
CA ALA A 286 12.41 0.42 23.07
C ALA A 286 11.41 0.83 24.17
N TRP A 287 10.13 0.99 23.83
CA TRP A 287 9.13 1.58 24.73
C TRP A 287 7.89 0.70 24.93
N GLY A 288 7.88 -0.49 24.35
CA GLY A 288 6.72 -1.38 24.34
C GLY A 288 5.78 -1.13 23.17
N ILE A 289 5.09 -2.19 22.76
CA ILE A 289 4.25 -2.19 21.54
C ILE A 289 3.09 -1.17 21.57
N GLN A 290 2.63 -0.73 22.75
CA GLN A 290 1.64 0.36 22.83
C GLN A 290 2.17 1.66 22.22
N TRP A 291 3.38 2.05 22.60
CA TRP A 291 4.02 3.29 22.13
C TRP A 291 4.61 3.14 20.73
N GLY A 292 5.15 1.97 20.40
CA GLY A 292 5.53 1.66 19.02
C GLY A 292 4.34 1.80 18.06
N PHE A 293 3.20 1.19 18.38
CA PHE A 293 2.00 1.27 17.53
C PHE A 293 1.38 2.69 17.50
N ALA A 294 1.54 3.47 18.57
CA ALA A 294 1.10 4.87 18.63
C ALA A 294 1.82 5.80 17.62
N LEU A 295 2.98 5.39 17.07
CA LEU A 295 3.63 6.14 15.99
C LEU A 295 2.74 6.31 14.75
N ASN A 296 1.77 5.41 14.52
CA ASN A 296 0.78 5.59 13.45
C ASN A 296 -0.02 6.90 13.60
N ALA A 297 -0.32 7.32 14.83
CA ALA A 297 -0.99 8.60 15.08
C ALA A 297 -0.07 9.79 14.76
N LEU A 298 1.23 9.69 15.09
CA LEU A 298 2.21 10.70 14.70
C LEU A 298 2.35 10.81 13.18
N PHE A 299 2.38 9.68 12.48
CA PHE A 299 2.41 9.67 11.02
C PHE A 299 1.18 10.37 10.43
N CYS A 300 -0.03 10.10 10.94
CA CYS A 300 -1.23 10.83 10.53
C CYS A 300 -1.14 12.34 10.81
N LEU A 301 -0.59 12.76 11.95
CA LEU A 301 -0.39 14.18 12.25
C LEU A 301 0.54 14.86 11.24
N ILE A 302 1.60 14.17 10.81
CA ILE A 302 2.50 14.67 9.77
C ILE A 302 1.78 14.80 8.42
N VAL A 303 0.91 13.84 8.06
CA VAL A 303 0.05 13.96 6.88
C VAL A 303 -0.86 15.20 6.99
N ILE A 304 -1.54 15.39 8.12
CA ILE A 304 -2.41 16.55 8.34
C ILE A 304 -1.62 17.85 8.21
N ALA A 305 -0.44 17.93 8.82
CA ALA A 305 0.42 19.12 8.74
C ALA A 305 0.88 19.40 7.30
N ALA A 306 1.33 18.37 6.58
CA ALA A 306 1.81 18.51 5.20
C ALA A 306 0.70 18.95 4.24
N ILE A 307 -0.47 18.32 4.32
CA ILE A 307 -1.61 18.66 3.46
C ILE A 307 -2.25 19.99 3.90
N GLY A 308 -2.24 20.30 5.20
CA GLY A 308 -2.70 21.59 5.72
C GLY A 308 -1.86 22.75 5.20
N ALA A 309 -0.53 22.59 5.18
CA ALA A 309 0.38 23.56 4.56
C ALA A 309 0.11 23.69 3.05
N LEU A 310 -0.14 22.59 2.34
CA LEU A 310 -0.52 22.63 0.92
C LEU A 310 -1.83 23.38 0.68
N HIS A 311 -2.82 23.23 1.55
CA HIS A 311 -4.09 23.93 1.43
C HIS A 311 -3.91 25.45 1.58
N GLN A 312 -3.00 25.90 2.46
CA GLN A 312 -2.66 27.31 2.62
C GLN A 312 -1.91 27.88 1.41
N LEU A 313 -0.99 27.10 0.83
CA LEU A 313 -0.20 27.50 -0.34
C LEU A 313 -0.98 27.46 -1.66
N SER A 314 -2.09 26.71 -1.71
CA SER A 314 -2.92 26.54 -2.91
C SER A 314 -4.41 26.37 -2.58
N PRO A 315 -5.10 27.44 -2.11
CA PRO A 315 -6.48 27.36 -1.63
C PRO A 315 -7.55 27.06 -2.70
N GLN A 316 -7.18 27.07 -3.98
CA GLN A 316 -8.08 26.83 -5.12
C GLN A 316 -8.13 25.34 -5.58
N GLN A 317 -7.52 24.40 -4.85
CA GLN A 317 -7.49 22.95 -5.16
C GLN A 317 -8.01 22.09 -4.00
#